data_AF-A0A0Q0J2R2-F1
#
_entry.id   AF-A0A0Q0J2R2-F1
#
_cell.length_a   1.000
_cell.length_b   1.000
_cell.length_c   1.000
_cell.angle_alpha   90.00
_cell.angle_beta   90.00
_cell.angle_gamma   90.00
#
_symmetry.space_group_name_H-M   'P 1'
#
loop_
_entity.id
_entity.type
_entity.pdbx_description
1 polymer ?
#
loop_
_entity_poly.entity_id
_entity_poly.type
_entity_poly.pdbx_seq_one_letter_code
_entity_poly.pdbx_strand_id
1 'polypeptide(L)'
;MQIRDLFEAKVRSAVKECYEIGYAPTRFESMIRKSHPVEVAKKFVVSGEFQYGFKELLKLGKSDLTIESIMLDESFKELFSSNELAAAEWRLKMGKH
;
A
#
# COMPACT_ATOMS: atom_id res chain seq x y z
N MET A 1 14.62 -12.43 -10.38
CA MET A 1 13.81 -11.20 -10.23
C MET A 1 13.99 -10.74 -8.80
N GLN A 2 14.30 -9.46 -8.55
CA GLN A 2 14.51 -9.01 -7.17
C GLN A 2 13.14 -8.88 -6.48
N ILE A 3 13.10 -9.16 -5.18
CA ILE A 3 11.89 -9.00 -4.36
C ILE A 3 11.32 -7.57 -4.43
N ARG A 4 12.16 -6.56 -4.62
CA ARG A 4 11.73 -5.17 -4.86
C ARG A 4 10.91 -5.02 -6.14
N ASP A 5 11.31 -5.68 -7.23
CA ASP A 5 10.60 -5.64 -8.52
C ASP A 5 9.26 -6.37 -8.41
N LEU A 6 9.21 -7.49 -7.67
CA LEU A 6 7.98 -8.22 -7.38
C LEU A 6 6.99 -7.35 -6.59
N PHE A 7 7.49 -6.61 -5.60
CA PHE A 7 6.67 -5.66 -4.84
C PHE A 7 6.12 -4.55 -5.73
N GLU A 8 6.95 -3.97 -6.60
CA GLU A 8 6.49 -2.97 -7.57
C GLU A 8 5.38 -3.53 -8.47
N ALA A 9 5.59 -4.72 -9.04
CA ALA A 9 4.60 -5.37 -9.89
C ALA A 9 3.27 -5.60 -9.16
N LYS A 10 3.33 -6.06 -7.89
CA LYS A 10 2.14 -6.25 -7.05
C LYS A 10 1.40 -4.94 -6.78
N VAL A 11 2.13 -3.87 -6.46
CA VAL A 11 1.53 -2.54 -6.23
C VAL A 11 0.90 -2.00 -7.51
N ARG A 12 1.54 -2.15 -8.67
CA ARG A 12 0.99 -1.73 -9.97
C ARG A 12 -0.27 -2.53 -10.33
N SER A 13 -0.30 -3.84 -10.03
CA SER A 13 -1.50 -4.66 -10.17
C SER A 13 -2.63 -4.12 -9.30
N ALA A 14 -2.36 -3.84 -8.02
CA ALA A 14 -3.37 -3.30 -7.11
C ALA A 14 -3.91 -1.95 -7.58
N VAL A 15 -3.06 -1.07 -8.12
CA VAL A 15 -3.48 0.20 -8.74
C VAL A 15 -4.39 -0.06 -9.94
N LYS A 16 -4.06 -1.02 -10.81
CA LYS A 16 -4.92 -1.40 -11.94
C LYS A 16 -6.28 -1.92 -11.46
N GLU A 17 -6.29 -2.79 -10.46
CA GLU A 17 -7.51 -3.32 -9.85
C GLU A 17 -8.36 -2.20 -9.23
N CYS A 18 -7.73 -1.16 -8.66
CA CYS A 18 -8.44 0.03 -8.19
C CYS A 18 -9.24 0.69 -9.34
N TYR A 19 -8.63 0.86 -10.51
CA TYR A 19 -9.32 1.42 -11.67
C TYR A 19 -10.49 0.53 -12.11
N GLU A 20 -10.35 -0.80 -12.05
CA GLU A 20 -11.41 -1.75 -12.42
C GLU A 20 -12.62 -1.70 -11.48
N ILE A 21 -12.41 -1.37 -10.20
CA ILE A 21 -13.49 -1.15 -9.22
C ILE A 21 -14.02 0.29 -9.21
N GLY A 22 -13.59 1.14 -10.14
CA GLY A 22 -14.04 2.53 -10.25
C GLY A 22 -13.38 3.53 -9.30
N TYR A 23 -12.29 3.14 -8.62
CA TYR A 23 -11.51 4.03 -7.75
C TYR A 23 -10.19 4.42 -8.44
N ALA A 24 -9.96 5.71 -8.66
CA ALA A 24 -8.76 6.20 -9.36
C ALA A 24 -7.70 6.75 -8.39
N PRO A 25 -6.66 5.98 -8.00
CA PRO A 25 -5.64 6.40 -7.04
C PRO A 25 -4.56 7.31 -7.67
N THR A 26 -4.96 8.34 -8.42
CA THR A 26 -4.08 9.18 -9.26
C THR A 26 -2.89 9.78 -8.51
N ARG A 27 -3.09 10.29 -7.29
CA ARG A 27 -2.01 10.87 -6.47
C ARG A 27 -1.03 9.81 -5.96
N PHE A 28 -1.50 8.60 -5.62
CA PHE A 28 -0.63 7.46 -5.27
C PHE A 28 0.17 7.00 -6.49
N GLU A 29 -0.49 6.86 -7.65
CA GLU A 29 0.16 6.51 -8.92
C GLU A 29 1.27 7.51 -9.27
N SER A 30 1.01 8.81 -9.14
CA SER A 30 2.03 9.83 -9.37
C SER A 30 3.23 9.70 -8.42
N MET A 31 3.04 9.22 -7.19
CA MET A 31 4.14 9.04 -6.25
C MET A 31 5.01 7.84 -6.62
N ILE A 32 4.41 6.69 -6.94
CA ILE A 32 5.16 5.50 -7.36
C ILE A 32 5.81 5.64 -8.75
N ARG A 33 5.38 6.62 -9.56
CA ARG A 33 6.10 7.01 -10.79
C ARG A 33 7.36 7.83 -10.50
N LYS A 34 7.41 8.57 -9.39
CA LYS A 34 8.55 9.43 -9.01
C LYS A 34 9.55 8.72 -8.10
N SER A 35 9.09 7.77 -7.30
CA SER A 35 9.90 7.05 -6.33
C SER A 35 9.48 5.59 -6.29
N HIS A 36 10.38 4.69 -5.89
CA HIS A 36 10.07 3.27 -5.88
C HIS A 36 8.92 2.98 -4.88
N PRO A 37 7.96 2.08 -5.20
CA PRO A 37 6.81 1.80 -4.33
C PRO A 37 7.17 1.44 -2.89
N VAL A 38 8.29 0.73 -2.69
CA VAL A 38 8.83 0.43 -1.35
C VAL A 38 9.11 1.71 -0.56
N GLU A 39 9.76 2.71 -1.14
CA GLU A 39 10.09 3.96 -0.44
C GLU A 39 8.83 4.77 -0.12
N VAL A 40 7.90 4.79 -1.08
CA VAL A 40 6.58 5.42 -0.93
C VAL A 40 5.81 4.76 0.23
N ALA A 41 5.79 3.42 0.28
CA ALA A 41 5.15 2.64 1.33
C ALA A 41 5.75 2.92 2.71
N LYS A 42 7.08 2.93 2.83
CA LYS A 42 7.81 3.28 4.06
C LYS A 42 7.44 4.66 4.57
N LYS A 43 7.50 5.66 3.69
CA LYS A 43 7.12 7.03 4.03
C LYS A 43 5.66 7.10 4.47
N PHE A 44 4.77 6.36 3.80
CA PHE A 44 3.35 6.37 4.13
C PHE A 44 3.06 5.80 5.50
N VAL A 45 3.56 4.61 5.83
CA VAL A 45 3.29 3.97 7.13
C VAL A 45 3.84 4.75 8.32
N VAL A 46 4.85 5.59 8.09
CA VAL A 46 5.40 6.47 9.12
C VAL A 46 4.66 7.81 9.19
N SER A 47 4.45 8.50 8.07
CA SER A 47 3.94 9.89 8.09
C SER A 47 2.43 9.99 8.32
N GLY A 48 1.66 9.00 7.88
CA GLY A 48 0.20 9.01 7.99
C GLY A 48 -0.49 10.04 7.09
N GLU A 49 0.27 10.68 6.20
CA GLU A 49 -0.16 11.82 5.39
C GLU A 49 -1.23 11.47 4.33
N PHE A 50 -1.52 10.17 4.14
CA PHE A 50 -2.33 9.67 3.03
C PHE A 50 -3.45 8.71 3.45
N GLN A 51 -4.17 9.07 4.51
CA GLN A 51 -5.31 8.27 5.00
C GLN A 51 -6.51 8.24 4.05
N TYR A 52 -6.63 9.19 3.10
CA TYR A 52 -7.83 9.30 2.27
C TYR A 52 -8.01 8.07 1.35
N GLY A 53 -7.00 7.75 0.54
CA GLY A 53 -7.10 6.61 -0.38
C GLY A 53 -7.20 5.26 0.34
N PHE A 54 -6.54 5.15 1.49
CA PHE A 54 -6.67 4.01 2.39
C PHE A 54 -8.11 3.83 2.90
N LYS A 55 -8.74 4.91 3.40
CA LYS A 55 -10.13 4.88 3.88
C LYS A 55 -11.12 4.54 2.76
N GLU A 56 -10.92 5.06 1.56
CA GLU A 56 -11.81 4.75 0.43
C GLU A 56 -11.73 3.26 0.05
N LEU A 57 -10.52 2.67 -0.01
CA LEU A 57 -10.37 1.24 -0.25
C LEU A 57 -10.99 0.38 0.85
N LEU A 58 -10.89 0.80 2.10
CA LEU A 58 -11.55 0.12 3.22
C LEU A 58 -13.08 0.19 3.13
N LYS A 59 -13.65 1.34 2.77
CA LYS A 59 -15.10 1.49 2.54
C LYS A 59 -15.59 0.58 1.41
N LEU A 60 -14.77 0.37 0.39
CA LEU A 60 -15.06 -0.54 -0.72
C LEU A 60 -14.85 -2.02 -0.35
N GLY A 61 -14.42 -2.33 0.88
CA GLY A 61 -14.10 -3.69 1.32
C GLY A 61 -12.85 -4.28 0.63
N LYS A 62 -11.99 -3.41 0.07
CA LYS A 62 -10.79 -3.78 -0.69
C LYS A 62 -9.52 -3.48 0.10
N SER A 63 -9.48 -3.93 1.36
CA SER A 63 -8.27 -3.81 2.20
C SER A 63 -7.05 -4.45 1.56
N ASP A 64 -7.24 -5.53 0.82
CA ASP A 64 -6.15 -6.29 0.18
C ASP A 64 -5.42 -5.51 -0.91
N LEU A 65 -6.06 -4.47 -1.47
CA LEU A 65 -5.46 -3.56 -2.47
C LEU A 65 -4.66 -2.42 -1.82
N THR A 66 -4.73 -2.28 -0.49
CA THR A 66 -3.99 -1.23 0.22
C THR A 66 -2.50 -1.56 0.27
N ILE A 67 -1.67 -0.52 0.29
CA ILE A 67 -0.22 -0.70 0.41
C ILE A 67 0.14 -1.35 1.74
N GLU A 68 -0.59 -1.05 2.82
CA GLU A 68 -0.42 -1.66 4.13
C GLU A 68 -0.63 -3.17 4.08
N SER A 69 -1.67 -3.65 3.37
CA SER A 69 -1.91 -5.09 3.23
C SER A 69 -0.81 -5.77 2.41
N ILE A 70 -0.35 -5.12 1.33
CA ILE A 70 0.73 -5.65 0.49
C ILE A 70 2.06 -5.70 1.27
N MET A 71 2.34 -4.73 2.15
CA MET A 71 3.53 -4.75 3.02
C MET A 71 3.53 -5.92 4.00
N LEU A 72 2.35 -6.33 4.47
CA LEU A 72 2.17 -7.44 5.41
C LEU A 72 2.13 -8.81 4.72
N ASP A 73 2.22 -8.88 3.40
CA ASP A 73 2.37 -10.13 2.66
C ASP A 73 3.72 -10.75 2.99
N GLU A 74 3.75 -12.05 3.34
CA GLU A 74 4.97 -12.76 3.72
C GLU A 74 6.04 -12.72 2.64
N SER A 75 5.64 -12.59 1.37
CA SER A 75 6.54 -12.45 0.22
C SER A 75 7.29 -11.13 0.19
N PHE A 76 6.88 -10.13 0.98
CA PHE A 76 7.41 -8.77 0.95
C PHE A 76 7.85 -8.22 2.30
N LYS A 77 7.51 -8.89 3.43
CA LYS A 77 7.87 -8.44 4.79
C LYS A 77 9.35 -8.11 4.94
N GLU A 78 10.26 -8.85 4.30
CA GLU A 78 11.71 -8.63 4.41
C GLU A 78 12.18 -7.27 3.82
N LEU A 79 11.36 -6.61 2.99
CA LEU A 79 11.66 -5.28 2.46
C LEU A 79 11.51 -4.16 3.49
N PHE A 80 10.84 -4.47 4.61
CA PHE A 80 10.39 -3.52 5.62
C PHE A 80 10.91 -3.93 7.00
N SER A 81 11.12 -2.92 7.85
CA SER A 81 11.46 -3.13 9.24
C SER A 81 10.23 -3.52 10.06
N SER A 82 10.46 -4.16 11.22
CA SER A 82 9.38 -4.53 12.14
C SER A 82 8.52 -3.33 12.56
N ASN A 83 9.10 -2.14 12.68
CA ASN A 83 8.37 -0.92 13.01
C ASN A 83 7.43 -0.48 11.87
N GLU A 84 7.89 -0.58 10.63
CA GLU A 84 7.08 -0.26 9.44
C GLU A 84 5.92 -1.25 9.26
N LEU A 85 6.19 -2.55 9.48
CA LEU A 85 5.17 -3.59 9.45
C LEU A 85 4.15 -3.43 10.59
N ALA A 86 4.60 -3.14 11.80
CA ALA A 86 3.72 -2.88 12.94
C ALA A 86 2.82 -1.65 12.69
N ALA A 87 3.36 -0.60 12.08
CA ALA A 87 2.58 0.58 11.70
C ALA A 87 1.53 0.26 10.61
N ALA A 88 1.88 -0.57 9.61
CA ALA A 88 0.94 -1.05 8.60
C ALA A 88 -0.21 -1.86 9.23
N GLU A 89 0.12 -2.79 10.12
CA GLU A 89 -0.86 -3.62 10.83
C GLU A 89 -1.78 -2.77 11.70
N TRP A 90 -1.22 -1.85 12.49
CA TRP A 90 -1.99 -0.96 13.35
C TRP A 90 -2.99 -0.13 12.54
N ARG A 91 -2.61 0.35 11.35
CA ARG A 91 -3.51 1.10 10.47
C ARG A 91 -4.65 0.26 9.92
N LEU A 92 -4.37 -0.97 9.47
CA LEU A 92 -5.40 -1.89 9.01
C LEU A 92 -6.40 -2.23 10.12
N LYS A 93 -5.93 -2.37 11.36
CA LYS A 93 -6.80 -2.57 12.53
C LYS A 93 -7.65 -1.32 12.82
N MET A 94 -7.02 -0.15 12.87
CA MET A 94 -7.71 1.12 13.17
C MET A 94 -8.72 1.53 12.08
N GLY A 95 -8.43 1.24 10.81
CA GLY A 95 -9.30 1.59 9.69
C GLY A 95 -10.53 0.71 9.53
N LYS A 96 -10.56 -0.46 10.18
CA LYS A 96 -11.72 -1.38 10.15
C LYS A 96 -12.80 -1.04 11.20
N HIS A 97 -12.58 -0.02 12.03
CA HIS A 97 -13.52 0.51 13.02
C HIS A 97 -14.32 1.68 12.46
#